data_AF-A0A1M5VQJ3-F1
#
_entry.id   AF-A0A1M5VQJ3-F1
#
_cell.length_a   1.000
_cell.length_b   1.000
_cell.length_c   1.000
_cell.angle_alpha   90.00
_cell.angle_beta   90.00
_cell.angle_gamma   90.00
#
_symmetry.space_group_name_H-M   'P 1'
#
loop_
_entity.id
_entity.type
_entity.pdbx_description
1 polymer ?
#
loop_
_entity_poly.entity_id
_entity_poly.type
_entity_poly.pdbx_seq_one_letter_code
_entity_poly.pdbx_strand_id
1 'polypeptide(L)'
;MNKQPTNAKPRRVFAHVNLLGTTQLHHRNPYVVAFWSAMFPGFGHLLLSKYLRAYILFLWEIIINLRAHVNLALLHTILGEFDAAKHVIDIRWSLLYIPTFIFSVWDSYRSAVDLNQQYILAARENAPIEPFSIGPFGISYIDKRSPYVASAWCTLTPGLGHIMLQRIHHGVFVLFWWILVVYFSNILTALHLTFYGAFASARDALNPQWFLNIPSLFFFCVYITYVNSVESNKLFDAEQSQFLQKNYQSAGFPFPGGTEIRGAGMFVVSVFQQSIQVELAVTALEQEGVAKSEILAVPVQKEQPGKGLFDSMHSASGESVLDLPMILGALATLFGCIYGFRLAWGPVLWGIIAAVLGFGVGFVLKLLFLKKKKASSHQSEVVIFVKCDGGKLERIERLLHDNGAQGVSFVAPSPS
;
A
#
# COMPACT_ATOMS: atom_id res chain seq x y z
N MET A 1 40.97 1.87 12.20
CA MET A 1 40.97 3.34 12.09
C MET A 1 39.53 3.84 12.05
N ASN A 2 39.25 4.87 12.86
CA ASN A 2 37.98 5.59 13.07
C ASN A 2 36.74 4.81 13.52
N LYS A 3 36.70 4.48 14.82
CA LYS A 3 35.43 4.46 15.57
C LYS A 3 35.04 5.91 15.83
N GLN A 4 34.21 6.50 14.97
CA GLN A 4 33.46 7.72 15.33
C GLN A 4 32.31 7.34 16.28
N PRO A 5 31.96 8.18 17.26
CA PRO A 5 30.77 7.97 18.07
C PRO A 5 29.53 8.25 17.22
N THR A 6 28.88 7.21 16.71
CA THR A 6 27.63 7.32 15.96
C THR A 6 26.45 7.56 16.91
N ASN A 7 26.36 8.77 17.46
CA ASN A 7 25.16 9.27 18.15
C ASN A 7 24.44 10.36 17.34
N ALA A 8 24.84 10.57 16.08
CA ALA A 8 24.13 11.46 15.18
C ALA A 8 22.85 10.78 14.70
N LYS A 9 21.69 11.38 15.04
CA LYS A 9 20.40 10.94 14.48
C LYS A 9 20.49 10.93 12.94
N PRO A 10 19.96 9.89 12.27
CA PRO A 10 19.94 9.85 10.81
C PRO A 10 19.23 11.09 10.27
N ARG A 11 19.75 11.64 9.17
CA ARG A 11 19.17 12.82 8.51
C ARG A 11 17.87 12.46 7.81
N ARG A 12 17.75 11.24 7.28
CA ARG A 12 16.53 10.74 6.62
C ARG A 12 16.19 9.34 7.11
N VAL A 13 14.91 9.11 7.38
CA VAL A 13 14.37 7.82 7.81
C VAL A 13 13.30 7.35 6.84
N PHE A 14 13.22 6.03 6.64
CA PHE A 14 12.22 5.43 5.75
C PHE A 14 10.82 5.43 6.33
N ALA A 15 10.72 5.10 7.60
CA ALA A 15 9.46 4.94 8.27
C ALA A 15 9.55 5.43 9.71
N HIS A 16 8.39 5.79 10.23
CA HIS A 16 8.18 6.08 11.62
C HIS A 16 6.95 5.29 12.08
N VAL A 17 7.17 4.39 13.04
CA VAL A 17 6.13 3.56 13.65
C VAL A 17 5.76 4.19 14.98
N ASN A 18 4.49 4.53 15.15
CA ASN A 18 3.96 4.97 16.42
C ASN A 18 2.61 4.31 16.69
N LEU A 19 2.05 4.59 17.87
CA LEU A 19 0.77 4.06 18.33
C LEU A 19 -0.42 4.30 17.36
N LEU A 20 -0.42 5.40 16.61
CA LEU A 20 -1.50 5.75 15.68
C LEU A 20 -1.31 5.13 14.29
N GLY A 21 -0.13 4.60 14.02
CA GLY A 21 0.21 3.77 12.86
C GLY A 21 1.56 4.08 12.25
N THR A 22 1.80 3.43 11.11
CA THR A 22 3.07 3.54 10.37
C THR A 22 2.97 4.59 9.28
N THR A 23 3.89 5.57 9.32
CA THR A 23 4.11 6.53 8.22
C THR A 23 5.40 6.15 7.51
N GLN A 24 5.35 6.02 6.18
CA GLN A 24 6.50 5.55 5.41
C GLN A 24 6.68 6.30 4.10
N LEU A 25 7.95 6.46 3.72
CA LEU A 25 8.39 6.92 2.41
C LEU A 25 8.41 5.74 1.45
N HIS A 26 7.78 5.92 0.30
CA HIS A 26 7.92 5.03 -0.84
C HIS A 26 7.82 5.84 -2.12
N HIS A 27 8.37 5.29 -3.20
CA HIS A 27 8.31 5.87 -4.51
C HIS A 27 6.89 5.81 -5.09
N ARG A 28 6.38 6.91 -5.64
CA ARG A 28 5.02 7.03 -6.17
C ARG A 28 5.03 7.65 -7.56
N ASN A 29 4.06 7.29 -8.40
CA ASN A 29 3.85 8.00 -9.66
C ASN A 29 3.17 9.36 -9.39
N PRO A 30 3.84 10.51 -9.67
CA PRO A 30 3.27 11.82 -9.40
C PRO A 30 1.94 12.09 -10.13
N TYR A 31 1.76 11.52 -11.33
CA TYR A 31 0.53 11.67 -12.10
C TYR A 31 -0.65 10.94 -11.44
N VAL A 32 -0.42 9.76 -10.88
CA VAL A 32 -1.45 9.01 -10.14
C VAL A 32 -1.85 9.79 -8.88
N VAL A 33 -0.88 10.36 -8.16
CA VAL A 33 -1.14 11.21 -7.00
C VAL A 33 -1.98 12.43 -7.36
N ALA A 34 -1.60 13.13 -8.44
CA ALA A 34 -2.32 14.30 -8.93
C ALA A 34 -3.75 13.94 -9.37
N PHE A 35 -3.92 12.82 -10.07
CA PHE A 35 -5.22 12.34 -10.51
C PHE A 35 -6.17 12.09 -9.34
N TRP A 36 -5.69 11.39 -8.29
CA TRP A 36 -6.51 11.18 -7.10
C TRP A 36 -6.86 12.50 -6.40
N SER A 37 -5.95 13.47 -6.37
CA SER A 37 -6.28 14.82 -5.89
C SER A 37 -7.31 15.55 -6.74
N ALA A 38 -7.34 15.31 -8.05
CA ALA A 38 -8.34 15.88 -8.96
C ALA A 38 -9.71 15.20 -8.82
N MET A 39 -9.74 13.93 -8.45
CA MET A 39 -11.00 13.22 -8.13
C MET A 39 -11.62 13.69 -6.82
N PHE A 40 -10.78 14.05 -5.84
CA PHE A 40 -11.20 14.57 -4.55
C PHE A 40 -10.02 15.27 -3.85
N PRO A 41 -10.06 16.60 -3.66
CA PRO A 41 -9.03 17.31 -2.92
C PRO A 41 -8.74 16.68 -1.55
N GLY A 42 -7.46 16.43 -1.30
CA GLY A 42 -6.97 15.71 -0.11
C GLY A 42 -6.52 14.28 -0.39
N PHE A 43 -7.07 13.58 -1.39
CA PHE A 43 -6.65 12.21 -1.70
C PHE A 43 -5.20 12.10 -2.16
N GLY A 44 -4.72 13.06 -2.95
CA GLY A 44 -3.30 13.13 -3.32
C GLY A 44 -2.40 13.23 -2.09
N HIS A 45 -2.73 14.09 -1.13
CA HIS A 45 -1.97 14.24 0.11
C HIS A 45 -2.07 13.03 1.04
N LEU A 46 -3.20 12.33 1.06
CA LEU A 46 -3.35 11.06 1.77
C LEU A 46 -2.40 9.99 1.21
N LEU A 47 -2.29 9.88 -0.11
CA LEU A 47 -1.33 8.96 -0.74
C LEU A 47 0.09 9.26 -0.29
N LEU A 48 0.45 10.54 -0.16
CA LEU A 48 1.76 11.00 0.33
C LEU A 48 1.95 10.88 1.84
N SER A 49 0.95 10.37 2.58
CA SER A 49 0.94 10.32 4.05
C SER A 49 1.09 11.69 4.71
N LYS A 50 0.70 12.77 4.01
CA LYS A 50 0.63 14.14 4.55
C LYS A 50 -0.73 14.37 5.22
N TYR A 51 -1.06 13.56 6.22
CA TYR A 51 -2.41 13.40 6.77
C TYR A 51 -3.09 14.71 7.18
N LEU A 52 -2.41 15.62 7.90
CA LEU A 52 -3.02 16.87 8.34
C LEU A 52 -3.50 17.74 7.16
N ARG A 53 -2.64 17.95 6.16
CA ARG A 53 -3.00 18.70 4.93
C ARG A 53 -4.13 18.00 4.19
N ALA A 54 -4.06 16.67 4.14
CA ALA A 54 -5.03 15.84 3.46
C ALA A 54 -6.42 15.93 4.08
N TYR A 55 -6.52 15.87 5.41
CA TYR A 55 -7.78 16.01 6.15
C TYR A 55 -8.36 17.41 6.01
N ILE A 56 -7.54 18.46 6.06
CA ILE A 56 -8.00 19.84 5.86
C ILE A 56 -8.60 20.00 4.45
N LEU A 57 -7.91 19.53 3.41
CA LEU A 57 -8.38 19.62 2.04
C LEU A 57 -9.62 18.76 1.79
N PHE A 58 -9.70 17.57 2.40
CA PHE A 58 -10.88 16.71 2.33
C PHE A 58 -12.11 17.37 2.96
N LEU A 59 -11.96 17.93 4.17
CA LEU A 59 -13.04 18.65 4.85
C LEU A 59 -13.49 19.87 4.05
N TRP A 60 -12.51 20.60 3.51
CA TRP A 60 -12.76 21.74 2.64
C TRP A 60 -13.54 21.31 1.38
N GLU A 61 -13.16 20.22 0.72
CA GLU A 61 -13.89 19.67 -0.44
C GLU A 61 -15.35 19.40 -0.09
N ILE A 62 -15.62 18.66 0.99
CA ILE A 62 -16.99 18.36 1.41
C ILE A 62 -17.78 19.64 1.63
N ILE A 63 -17.24 20.60 2.40
CA ILE A 63 -17.96 21.82 2.74
C ILE A 63 -18.25 22.65 1.50
N ILE A 64 -17.25 22.93 0.67
CA ILE A 64 -17.41 23.80 -0.49
C ILE A 64 -18.27 23.12 -1.55
N ASN A 65 -18.08 21.82 -1.82
CA ASN A 65 -18.90 21.08 -2.79
C ASN A 65 -20.39 21.12 -2.41
N LEU A 66 -20.72 20.92 -1.12
CA LEU A 66 -22.09 21.01 -0.61
C LEU A 66 -22.68 22.42 -0.72
N ARG A 67 -21.88 23.47 -0.48
CA ARG A 67 -22.36 24.86 -0.51
C ARG A 67 -22.45 25.43 -1.93
N ALA A 68 -21.59 24.97 -2.83
CA ALA A 68 -21.60 25.32 -4.25
C ALA A 68 -22.57 24.48 -5.09
N HIS A 69 -23.06 23.35 -4.55
CA HIS A 69 -23.82 22.35 -5.30
C HIS A 69 -23.06 21.79 -6.51
N VAL A 70 -21.73 21.61 -6.38
CA VAL A 70 -20.87 21.20 -7.51
C VAL A 70 -21.30 19.85 -8.07
N ASN A 71 -21.54 18.85 -7.21
CA ASN A 71 -21.96 17.51 -7.66
C ASN A 71 -23.30 17.54 -8.41
N LEU A 72 -24.28 18.31 -7.93
CA LEU A 72 -25.57 18.45 -8.61
C LEU A 72 -25.44 19.22 -9.94
N ALA A 73 -24.62 20.27 -9.98
CA ALA A 73 -24.30 20.97 -11.21
C ALA A 73 -23.59 20.05 -12.23
N LEU A 74 -22.68 19.19 -11.76
CA LEU A 74 -22.00 18.17 -12.57
C LEU A 74 -23.01 17.17 -13.14
N LEU A 75 -23.95 16.68 -12.32
CA LEU A 75 -25.03 15.78 -12.76
C LEU A 75 -25.78 16.39 -13.94
N HIS A 76 -26.33 17.59 -13.77
CA HIS A 76 -27.09 18.28 -14.83
C HIS A 76 -26.24 18.54 -16.07
N THR A 77 -24.98 18.97 -15.89
CA THR A 77 -24.06 19.27 -17.00
C THR A 77 -23.81 18.02 -17.85
N ILE A 78 -23.52 16.87 -17.24
CA ILE A 78 -23.25 15.62 -17.97
C ILE A 78 -24.51 15.07 -18.63
N LEU A 79 -25.69 15.32 -18.07
CA LEU A 79 -26.98 14.99 -18.69
C LEU A 79 -27.39 15.97 -19.81
N GLY A 80 -26.62 17.04 -20.04
CA GLY A 80 -26.90 18.07 -21.05
C GLY A 80 -27.93 19.11 -20.62
N GLU A 81 -28.30 19.16 -19.34
CA GLU A 81 -29.27 20.08 -18.76
C GLU A 81 -28.57 21.37 -18.27
N PHE A 82 -27.94 22.08 -19.20
CA PHE A 82 -27.06 23.21 -18.85
C PHE A 82 -27.77 24.35 -18.10
N ASP A 83 -29.05 24.60 -18.38
CA ASP A 83 -29.79 25.67 -17.69
C ASP A 83 -30.13 25.29 -16.24
N ALA A 84 -30.43 24.03 -15.97
CA ALA A 84 -30.58 23.52 -14.61
C ALA A 84 -29.24 23.59 -13.85
N ALA A 85 -28.13 23.21 -14.50
CA ALA A 85 -26.79 23.30 -13.92
C ALA A 85 -26.45 24.74 -13.50
N LYS A 86 -26.71 25.73 -14.36
CA LYS A 86 -26.48 27.16 -14.07
C LYS A 86 -27.35 27.67 -12.91
N HIS A 87 -28.58 27.17 -12.79
CA HIS A 87 -29.50 27.62 -11.74
C HIS A 87 -29.15 27.02 -10.37
N VAL A 88 -28.65 25.78 -10.34
CA VAL A 88 -28.33 25.07 -9.10
C VAL A 88 -27.00 25.53 -8.50
N ILE A 89 -26.02 25.85 -9.33
CA ILE A 89 -24.67 26.15 -8.87
C ILE A 89 -24.58 27.51 -8.15
N ASP A 90 -24.03 27.56 -6.93
CA ASP A 90 -23.71 28.85 -6.30
C ASP A 90 -22.36 29.35 -6.82
N ILE A 91 -22.41 30.45 -7.58
CA ILE A 91 -21.25 31.03 -8.26
C ILE A 91 -20.18 31.49 -7.25
N ARG A 92 -20.55 32.02 -6.07
CA ARG A 92 -19.58 32.54 -5.10
C ARG A 92 -18.74 31.41 -4.51
N TRP A 93 -19.41 30.34 -4.09
CA TRP A 93 -18.73 29.15 -3.57
C TRP A 93 -17.94 28.43 -4.66
N SER A 94 -18.44 28.42 -5.90
CA SER A 94 -17.76 27.80 -7.04
C SER A 94 -16.51 28.55 -7.47
N LEU A 95 -16.53 29.89 -7.47
CA LEU A 95 -15.34 30.69 -7.75
C LEU A 95 -14.28 30.53 -6.66
N LEU A 96 -14.68 30.36 -5.39
CA LEU A 96 -13.77 30.01 -4.30
C LEU A 96 -13.19 28.59 -4.46
N TYR A 97 -13.95 27.68 -5.07
CA TYR A 97 -13.56 26.29 -5.27
C TYR A 97 -12.35 26.14 -6.21
N ILE A 98 -12.45 26.78 -7.39
CA ILE A 98 -11.49 26.62 -8.51
C ILE A 98 -10.01 26.77 -8.10
N PRO A 99 -9.57 27.86 -7.44
CA PRO A 99 -8.14 28.04 -7.14
C PRO A 99 -7.62 26.98 -6.15
N THR A 100 -8.41 26.62 -5.14
CA THR A 100 -8.02 25.62 -4.15
C THR A 100 -7.98 24.21 -4.77
N PHE A 101 -8.91 23.92 -5.69
CA PHE A 101 -8.90 22.69 -6.47
C PHE A 101 -7.59 22.56 -7.26
N ILE A 102 -7.25 23.58 -8.08
CA ILE A 102 -6.01 23.61 -8.87
C ILE A 102 -4.78 23.49 -7.96
N PHE A 103 -4.75 24.24 -6.86
CA PHE A 103 -3.67 24.18 -5.88
C PHE A 103 -3.50 22.77 -5.29
N SER A 104 -4.59 22.08 -4.95
CA SER A 104 -4.51 20.74 -4.37
C SER A 104 -3.85 19.73 -5.32
N VAL A 105 -4.22 19.79 -6.61
CA VAL A 105 -3.68 18.93 -7.66
C VAL A 105 -2.21 19.25 -7.91
N TRP A 106 -1.87 20.52 -8.04
CA TRP A 106 -0.49 20.97 -8.26
C TRP A 106 0.42 20.66 -7.07
N ASP A 107 0.02 20.97 -5.84
CA ASP A 107 0.84 20.74 -4.63
C ASP A 107 1.04 19.25 -4.37
N SER A 108 0.03 18.41 -4.61
CA SER A 108 0.17 16.96 -4.47
C SER A 108 1.12 16.37 -5.50
N TYR A 109 1.05 16.80 -6.78
CA TYR A 109 2.02 16.42 -7.81
C TYR A 109 3.45 16.83 -7.43
N ARG A 110 3.66 18.11 -7.13
CA ARG A 110 4.99 18.66 -6.77
C ARG A 110 5.55 17.95 -5.53
N SER A 111 4.72 17.76 -4.52
CA SER A 111 5.09 17.04 -3.30
C SER A 111 5.46 15.58 -3.56
N ALA A 112 4.83 14.91 -4.53
CA ALA A 112 5.18 13.54 -4.90
C ALA A 112 6.59 13.48 -5.51
N VAL A 113 6.92 14.42 -6.41
CA VAL A 113 8.26 14.54 -7.00
C VAL A 113 9.32 14.76 -5.92
N ASP A 114 9.09 15.72 -5.01
CA ASP A 114 10.01 16.03 -3.92
C ASP A 114 10.22 14.81 -2.99
N LEU A 115 9.14 14.10 -2.63
CA LEU A 115 9.21 12.94 -1.74
C LEU A 115 9.89 11.74 -2.41
N ASN A 116 9.76 11.55 -3.72
CA ASN A 116 10.49 10.51 -4.44
C ASN A 116 12.00 10.73 -4.37
N GLN A 117 12.46 11.98 -4.45
CA GLN A 117 13.88 12.31 -4.25
C GLN A 117 14.34 12.01 -2.81
N GLN A 118 13.53 12.35 -1.81
CA GLN A 118 13.84 12.01 -0.41
C GLN A 118 13.88 10.50 -0.18
N TYR A 119 12.99 9.74 -0.82
CA TYR A 119 13.00 8.28 -0.78
C TYR A 119 14.31 7.69 -1.32
N ILE A 120 14.79 8.17 -2.48
CA ILE A 120 16.07 7.72 -3.06
C ILE A 120 17.24 8.02 -2.11
N LEU A 121 17.25 9.21 -1.50
CA LEU A 121 18.30 9.58 -0.54
C LEU A 121 18.23 8.74 0.75
N ALA A 122 17.03 8.49 1.28
CA ALA A 122 16.83 7.62 2.44
C ALA A 122 17.29 6.19 2.16
N ALA A 123 17.04 5.67 0.95
CA ALA A 123 17.51 4.36 0.53
C ALA A 123 19.03 4.23 0.52
N ARG A 124 19.74 5.29 0.12
CA ARG A 124 21.20 5.32 0.16
C ARG A 124 21.75 5.49 1.57
N GLU A 125 21.06 6.25 2.41
CA GLU A 125 21.44 6.44 3.81
C GLU A 125 21.23 5.17 4.63
N ASN A 126 20.25 4.33 4.24
CA ASN A 126 19.94 3.03 4.84
C ASN A 126 19.89 3.06 6.36
N ALA A 127 19.22 4.09 6.91
CA ALA A 127 19.07 4.26 8.34
C ALA A 127 18.34 3.05 8.97
N PRO A 128 18.65 2.67 10.22
CA PRO A 128 17.95 1.61 10.93
C PRO A 128 16.44 1.87 10.97
N ILE A 129 15.66 0.86 10.63
CA ILE A 129 14.20 0.89 10.67
C ILE A 129 13.75 0.39 12.05
N GLU A 130 12.79 1.08 12.69
CA GLU A 130 12.23 0.67 13.97
C GLU A 130 11.08 -0.34 13.74
N PRO A 131 11.19 -1.60 14.21
CA PRO A 131 10.21 -2.64 13.90
C PRO A 131 8.92 -2.57 14.72
N PHE A 132 8.98 -2.05 15.95
CA PHE A 132 7.82 -1.99 16.85
C PHE A 132 7.81 -0.74 17.73
N SER A 133 6.62 -0.37 18.18
CA SER A 133 6.36 0.69 19.16
C SER A 133 5.26 0.22 20.11
N ILE A 134 5.52 0.31 21.41
CA ILE A 134 4.57 -0.05 22.47
C ILE A 134 4.19 1.22 23.23
N GLY A 135 2.90 1.48 23.33
CA GLY A 135 2.35 2.57 24.13
C GLY A 135 1.21 2.08 25.04
N PRO A 136 0.70 2.95 25.94
CA PRO A 136 -0.34 2.58 26.90
C PRO A 136 -1.66 2.13 26.26
N PHE A 137 -1.91 2.49 25.01
CA PHE A 137 -3.15 2.19 24.30
C PHE A 137 -2.99 1.16 23.17
N GLY A 138 -1.82 0.54 23.02
CA GLY A 138 -1.63 -0.45 21.96
C GLY A 138 -0.19 -0.74 21.56
N ILE A 139 -0.08 -1.72 20.66
CA ILE A 139 1.17 -2.23 20.10
C ILE A 139 1.10 -2.02 18.59
N SER A 140 2.09 -1.35 18.03
CA SER A 140 2.25 -1.16 16.59
C SER A 140 3.54 -1.83 16.14
N TYR A 141 3.49 -2.56 15.04
CA TYR A 141 4.65 -3.29 14.53
C TYR A 141 4.55 -3.43 13.01
N ILE A 142 5.71 -3.54 12.37
CA ILE A 142 5.80 -3.80 10.94
C ILE A 142 5.57 -5.31 10.74
N ASP A 143 4.71 -5.64 9.79
CA ASP A 143 4.26 -7.01 9.55
C ASP A 143 3.89 -7.23 8.09
N LYS A 144 3.96 -8.48 7.63
CA LYS A 144 3.48 -8.87 6.32
C LYS A 144 1.99 -9.16 6.36
N ARG A 145 1.24 -8.45 5.51
CA ARG A 145 -0.21 -8.63 5.37
C ARG A 145 -0.60 -8.84 3.91
N SER A 146 -1.63 -9.64 3.68
CA SER A 146 -2.16 -9.85 2.33
C SER A 146 -2.82 -8.57 1.83
N PRO A 147 -2.31 -7.94 0.74
CA PRO A 147 -2.92 -6.73 0.18
C PRO A 147 -4.35 -6.95 -0.28
N TYR A 148 -4.66 -8.15 -0.77
CA TYR A 148 -5.99 -8.51 -1.23
C TYR A 148 -6.99 -8.61 -0.08
N VAL A 149 -6.59 -9.17 1.06
CA VAL A 149 -7.45 -9.24 2.25
C VAL A 149 -7.71 -7.84 2.80
N ALA A 150 -6.68 -6.99 2.85
CA ALA A 150 -6.82 -5.59 3.27
C ALA A 150 -7.83 -4.84 2.38
N SER A 151 -7.69 -4.97 1.06
CA SER A 151 -8.60 -4.36 0.09
C SER A 151 -10.02 -4.95 0.14
N ALA A 152 -10.18 -6.23 0.42
CA ALA A 152 -11.50 -6.86 0.57
C ALA A 152 -12.27 -6.25 1.75
N TRP A 153 -11.62 -6.04 2.89
CA TRP A 153 -12.24 -5.34 4.02
C TRP A 153 -12.62 -3.90 3.68
N CYS A 154 -11.78 -3.20 2.92
CA CYS A 154 -12.08 -1.84 2.48
C CYS A 154 -13.20 -1.78 1.42
N THR A 155 -13.38 -2.86 0.64
CA THR A 155 -14.48 -3.01 -0.33
C THR A 155 -15.82 -3.21 0.38
N LEU A 156 -15.83 -3.95 1.49
CA LEU A 156 -17.03 -4.09 2.32
C LEU A 156 -17.38 -2.79 3.04
N THR A 157 -16.38 -2.16 3.67
CA THR A 157 -16.57 -0.89 4.36
C THR A 157 -15.26 -0.08 4.32
N PRO A 158 -15.19 0.98 3.50
CA PRO A 158 -14.09 1.91 3.47
C PRO A 158 -13.66 2.34 4.88
N GLY A 159 -12.38 2.14 5.20
CA GLY A 159 -11.80 2.40 6.52
C GLY A 159 -11.34 1.14 7.26
N LEU A 160 -12.04 0.01 7.14
CA LEU A 160 -11.68 -1.22 7.86
C LEU A 160 -10.31 -1.77 7.46
N GLY A 161 -9.99 -1.75 6.17
CA GLY A 161 -8.69 -2.18 5.67
C GLY A 161 -7.54 -1.34 6.25
N HIS A 162 -7.74 -0.05 6.49
CA HIS A 162 -6.72 0.81 7.10
C HIS A 162 -6.50 0.50 8.58
N ILE A 163 -7.57 0.18 9.33
CA ILE A 163 -7.48 -0.27 10.71
C ILE A 163 -6.73 -1.60 10.76
N MET A 164 -7.06 -2.52 9.85
CA MET A 164 -6.34 -3.80 9.71
C MET A 164 -4.85 -3.60 9.40
N LEU A 165 -4.44 -2.50 8.77
CA LEU A 165 -3.03 -2.14 8.52
C LEU A 165 -2.41 -1.31 9.68
N GLN A 166 -3.03 -1.30 10.86
CA GLN A 166 -2.61 -0.50 12.03
C GLN A 166 -2.52 1.01 11.76
N ARG A 167 -3.21 1.54 10.73
CA ARG A 167 -3.30 2.99 10.45
C ARG A 167 -4.58 3.57 11.03
N ILE A 168 -4.68 3.54 12.36
CA ILE A 168 -5.94 3.79 13.09
C ILE A 168 -6.51 5.17 12.80
N HIS A 169 -5.70 6.23 12.90
CA HIS A 169 -6.16 7.61 12.70
C HIS A 169 -6.76 7.83 11.29
N HIS A 170 -6.16 7.23 10.27
CA HIS A 170 -6.66 7.29 8.90
C HIS A 170 -7.91 6.41 8.71
N GLY A 171 -7.90 5.19 9.26
CA GLY A 171 -9.03 4.28 9.19
C GLY A 171 -10.29 4.85 9.84
N VAL A 172 -10.17 5.45 11.03
CA VAL A 172 -11.29 6.11 11.72
C VAL A 172 -11.80 7.31 10.93
N PHE A 173 -10.91 8.15 10.39
CA PHE A 173 -11.31 9.30 9.58
C PHE A 173 -12.12 8.87 8.34
N VAL A 174 -11.63 7.89 7.60
CA VAL A 174 -12.30 7.38 6.40
C VAL A 174 -13.62 6.70 6.74
N LEU A 175 -13.64 5.87 7.79
CA LEU A 175 -14.84 5.16 8.22
C LEU A 175 -15.95 6.13 8.63
N PHE A 176 -15.61 7.17 9.40
CA PHE A 176 -16.54 8.22 9.80
C PHE A 176 -17.15 8.90 8.57
N TRP A 177 -16.33 9.34 7.63
CA TRP A 177 -16.81 10.03 6.43
C TRP A 177 -17.57 9.11 5.47
N TRP A 178 -17.18 7.84 5.37
CA TRP A 178 -17.93 6.83 4.64
C TRP A 178 -19.35 6.69 5.20
N ILE A 179 -19.50 6.57 6.52
CA ILE A 179 -20.80 6.49 7.19
C ILE A 179 -21.65 7.73 6.87
N LEU A 180 -21.08 8.94 6.97
CA LEU A 180 -21.81 10.17 6.65
C LEU A 180 -22.28 10.21 5.20
N VAL A 181 -21.39 9.91 4.24
CA VAL A 181 -21.72 9.92 2.81
C VAL A 181 -22.80 8.88 2.49
N VAL A 182 -22.68 7.66 3.04
CA VAL A 182 -23.68 6.59 2.85
C VAL A 182 -25.03 6.98 3.45
N TYR A 183 -25.03 7.56 4.65
CA TYR A 183 -26.26 7.98 5.33
C TYR A 183 -26.96 9.10 4.57
N PHE A 184 -26.26 10.21 4.27
CA PHE A 184 -26.87 11.37 3.63
C PHE A 184 -27.17 11.18 2.13
N SER A 185 -26.51 10.24 1.46
CA SER A 185 -26.87 9.86 0.08
C SER A 185 -28.13 9.01 0.01
N ASN A 186 -28.55 8.40 1.12
CA ASN A 186 -29.64 7.41 1.19
C ASN A 186 -29.40 6.19 0.25
N ILE A 187 -28.14 5.87 -0.04
CA ILE A 187 -27.77 4.82 -0.99
C ILE A 187 -28.21 3.43 -0.54
N LEU A 188 -28.22 3.13 0.76
CA LEU A 188 -28.62 1.80 1.25
C LEU A 188 -30.11 1.54 1.01
N THR A 189 -30.96 2.55 1.18
CA THR A 189 -32.40 2.47 0.86
C THR A 189 -32.59 2.30 -0.65
N ALA A 190 -31.88 3.07 -1.46
CA ALA A 190 -31.93 2.95 -2.91
C ALA A 190 -31.44 1.58 -3.40
N LEU A 191 -30.39 1.03 -2.79
CA LEU A 191 -29.88 -0.31 -3.07
C LEU A 191 -30.91 -1.39 -2.72
N HIS A 192 -31.54 -1.28 -1.54
CA HIS A 192 -32.64 -2.17 -1.14
C HIS A 192 -33.77 -2.14 -2.17
N LEU A 193 -34.27 -0.95 -2.54
CA LEU A 193 -35.33 -0.80 -3.53
C LEU A 193 -34.94 -1.33 -4.92
N THR A 194 -33.67 -1.18 -5.30
CA THR A 194 -33.11 -1.74 -6.54
C THR A 194 -33.19 -3.26 -6.54
N PHE A 195 -32.92 -3.93 -5.41
CA PHE A 195 -33.07 -5.39 -5.30
C PHE A 195 -34.52 -5.88 -5.42
N TYR A 196 -35.50 -5.07 -5.02
CA TYR A 196 -36.93 -5.34 -5.25
C TYR A 196 -37.40 -5.02 -6.69
N GLY A 197 -36.52 -4.49 -7.54
CA GLY A 197 -36.88 -4.04 -8.90
C GLY A 197 -37.63 -2.71 -8.95
N ALA A 198 -37.77 -2.00 -7.82
CA ALA A 198 -38.44 -0.71 -7.73
C ALA A 198 -37.51 0.45 -8.14
N PHE A 199 -37.02 0.44 -9.38
CA PHE A 199 -35.95 1.34 -9.85
C PHE A 199 -36.32 2.83 -9.80
N ALA A 200 -37.59 3.19 -10.08
CA ALA A 200 -38.05 4.58 -9.99
C ALA A 200 -37.96 5.09 -8.54
N SER A 201 -38.50 4.33 -7.59
CA SER A 201 -38.43 4.65 -6.16
C SER A 201 -36.98 4.66 -5.66
N ALA A 202 -36.13 3.75 -6.15
CA ALA A 202 -34.71 3.72 -5.81
C ALA A 202 -33.99 5.00 -6.25
N ARG A 203 -34.26 5.48 -7.47
CA ARG A 203 -33.71 6.75 -7.99
C ARG A 203 -34.20 7.93 -7.16
N ASP A 204 -35.50 8.02 -6.91
CA ASP A 204 -36.11 9.17 -6.24
C ASP A 204 -35.73 9.25 -4.75
N ALA A 205 -35.36 8.13 -4.15
CA ALA A 205 -34.86 8.07 -2.77
C ALA A 205 -33.45 8.65 -2.61
N LEU A 206 -32.64 8.73 -3.68
CA LEU A 206 -31.24 9.16 -3.59
C LEU A 206 -31.12 10.66 -3.43
N ASN A 207 -30.14 11.07 -2.62
CA ASN A 207 -29.63 12.43 -2.65
C ASN A 207 -28.41 12.50 -3.61
N PRO A 208 -28.57 13.05 -4.83
CA PRO A 208 -27.50 13.08 -5.83
C PRO A 208 -26.25 13.84 -5.37
N GLN A 209 -26.42 14.91 -4.58
CA GLN A 209 -25.32 15.74 -4.10
C GLN A 209 -24.34 14.94 -3.23
N TRP A 210 -24.85 14.05 -2.38
CA TRP A 210 -24.04 13.17 -1.54
C TRP A 210 -23.62 11.90 -2.27
N PHE A 211 -24.54 11.31 -3.04
CA PHE A 211 -24.33 10.06 -3.77
C PHE A 211 -23.14 10.10 -4.73
N LEU A 212 -22.93 11.22 -5.44
CA LEU A 212 -21.84 11.35 -6.41
C LEU A 212 -20.44 11.44 -5.78
N ASN A 213 -20.32 11.54 -4.44
CA ASN A 213 -19.02 11.40 -3.75
C ASN A 213 -18.60 9.93 -3.56
N ILE A 214 -19.54 8.97 -3.66
CA ILE A 214 -19.27 7.55 -3.40
C ILE A 214 -18.21 6.97 -4.35
N PRO A 215 -18.26 7.20 -5.68
CA PRO A 215 -17.31 6.58 -6.61
C PRO A 215 -15.85 6.92 -6.28
N SER A 216 -15.53 8.19 -6.07
CA SER A 216 -14.15 8.59 -5.75
C SER A 216 -13.73 8.07 -4.38
N LEU A 217 -14.57 8.22 -3.35
CA LEU A 217 -14.27 7.77 -1.99
C LEU A 217 -14.05 6.25 -1.92
N PHE A 218 -14.94 5.47 -2.51
CA PHE A 218 -14.89 4.01 -2.49
C PHE A 218 -13.62 3.49 -3.16
N PHE A 219 -13.40 3.83 -4.44
CA PHE A 219 -12.26 3.32 -5.21
C PHE A 219 -10.93 3.81 -4.64
N PHE A 220 -10.87 5.05 -4.16
CA PHE A 220 -9.68 5.58 -3.50
C PHE A 220 -9.30 4.75 -2.28
N CYS A 221 -10.26 4.45 -1.40
CA CYS A 221 -10.01 3.73 -0.15
C CYS A 221 -9.53 2.29 -0.41
N VAL A 222 -10.13 1.60 -1.39
CA VAL A 222 -9.68 0.25 -1.79
C VAL A 222 -8.26 0.31 -2.36
N TYR A 223 -7.99 1.29 -3.23
CA TYR A 223 -6.68 1.52 -3.85
C TYR A 223 -5.59 1.85 -2.82
N ILE A 224 -5.78 2.85 -1.96
CA ILE A 224 -4.77 3.28 -0.98
C ILE A 224 -4.51 2.19 0.07
N THR A 225 -5.51 1.38 0.41
CA THR A 225 -5.32 0.22 1.29
C THR A 225 -4.42 -0.82 0.64
N TYR A 226 -4.67 -1.15 -0.63
CA TYR A 226 -3.82 -2.08 -1.39
C TYR A 226 -2.37 -1.61 -1.42
N VAL A 227 -2.15 -0.36 -1.85
CA VAL A 227 -0.82 0.23 -1.99
C VAL A 227 -0.10 0.25 -0.65
N ASN A 228 -0.75 0.72 0.42
CA ASN A 228 -0.12 0.74 1.74
C ASN A 228 0.24 -0.65 2.23
N SER A 229 -0.58 -1.68 1.97
CA SER A 229 -0.25 -3.06 2.34
C SER A 229 0.97 -3.58 1.59
N VAL A 230 1.05 -3.34 0.27
CA VAL A 230 2.22 -3.74 -0.54
C VAL A 230 3.48 -3.04 -0.04
N GLU A 231 3.42 -1.74 0.21
CA GLU A 231 4.58 -0.97 0.63
C GLU A 231 4.99 -1.28 2.07
N SER A 232 4.04 -1.60 2.97
CA SER A 232 4.38 -2.08 4.31
C SER A 232 5.02 -3.48 4.30
N ASN A 233 4.64 -4.36 3.37
CA ASN A 233 5.35 -5.64 3.19
C ASN A 233 6.79 -5.43 2.69
N LYS A 234 7.01 -4.46 1.79
CA LYS A 234 8.38 -4.10 1.36
C LYS A 234 9.21 -3.49 2.50
N LEU A 235 8.57 -2.71 3.37
CA LEU A 235 9.23 -2.16 4.54
C LEU A 235 9.63 -3.27 5.52
N PHE A 236 8.77 -4.27 5.73
CA PHE A 236 9.11 -5.48 6.48
C PHE A 236 10.33 -6.20 5.89
N ASP A 237 10.32 -6.44 4.57
CA ASP A 237 11.45 -7.09 3.87
C ASP A 237 12.76 -6.33 4.09
N ALA A 238 12.72 -5.00 4.02
CA ALA A 238 13.89 -4.16 4.21
C ALA A 238 14.39 -4.20 5.66
N GLU A 239 13.50 -4.10 6.64
CA GLU A 239 13.83 -4.16 8.06
C GLU A 239 14.44 -5.51 8.44
N GLN A 240 13.79 -6.62 8.06
CA GLN A 240 14.31 -7.96 8.32
C GLN A 240 15.67 -8.18 7.64
N SER A 241 15.87 -7.64 6.43
CA SER A 241 17.18 -7.71 5.77
C SER A 241 18.26 -6.98 6.56
N GLN A 242 17.97 -5.78 7.09
CA GLN A 242 18.90 -5.04 7.94
C GLN A 242 19.21 -5.81 9.23
N PHE A 243 18.19 -6.40 9.85
CA PHE A 243 18.35 -7.23 11.05
C PHE A 243 19.28 -8.43 10.79
N LEU A 244 19.04 -9.20 9.72
CA LEU A 244 19.83 -10.38 9.38
C LEU A 244 21.27 -10.02 9.00
N GLN A 245 21.47 -8.97 8.19
CA GLN A 245 22.81 -8.51 7.82
C GLN A 245 23.63 -8.07 9.05
N LYS A 246 22.99 -7.38 9.99
CA LYS A 246 23.66 -6.90 11.20
C LYS A 246 24.02 -8.02 12.18
N ASN A 247 23.17 -9.04 12.29
CA ASN A 247 23.27 -10.06 13.33
C ASN A 247 23.85 -11.39 12.87
N TYR A 248 23.64 -11.78 11.62
CA TYR A 248 23.87 -13.12 11.12
C TYR A 248 24.73 -13.14 9.84
N GLN A 249 25.53 -12.10 9.59
CA GLN A 249 26.55 -12.06 8.52
C GLN A 249 27.94 -11.74 9.08
N SER A 250 28.36 -12.48 10.10
CA SER A 250 29.69 -12.30 10.67
C SER A 250 30.79 -12.75 9.70
N ALA A 251 31.92 -12.02 9.64
CA ALA A 251 33.06 -12.38 8.80
C ALA A 251 33.75 -13.70 9.22
N GLY A 252 33.47 -14.18 10.44
CA GLY A 252 34.01 -15.42 10.98
C GLY A 252 33.19 -16.67 10.64
N PHE A 253 32.19 -16.58 9.77
CA PHE A 253 31.42 -17.74 9.37
C PHE A 253 32.31 -18.75 8.61
N PRO A 254 32.34 -20.03 9.02
CA PRO A 254 33.18 -21.04 8.40
C PRO A 254 32.61 -21.47 7.04
N PHE A 255 33.14 -20.93 5.93
CA PHE A 255 32.69 -21.30 4.59
C PHE A 255 33.21 -22.69 4.16
N PRO A 256 32.42 -23.45 3.36
CA PRO A 256 32.89 -24.68 2.73
C PRO A 256 34.11 -24.38 1.83
N GLY A 257 35.26 -25.01 2.11
CA GLY A 257 36.49 -24.88 1.30
C GLY A 257 37.52 -23.84 1.76
N GLY A 258 37.36 -23.22 2.92
CA GLY A 258 38.39 -22.35 3.51
C GLY A 258 39.64 -23.11 4.00
N THR A 259 40.81 -22.47 3.95
CA THR A 259 42.13 -23.04 4.32
C THR A 259 42.28 -23.42 5.80
N GLU A 260 41.34 -23.05 6.67
CA GLU A 260 41.29 -23.50 8.05
C GLU A 260 40.34 -24.69 8.21
N ILE A 261 40.79 -25.86 7.74
CA ILE A 261 40.12 -27.13 8.05
C ILE A 261 40.44 -27.48 9.52
N ARG A 262 39.66 -26.91 10.43
CA ARG A 262 39.40 -27.51 11.75
C ARG A 262 37.94 -27.94 11.79
N GLY A 263 37.72 -29.19 11.39
CA GLY A 263 36.44 -29.89 11.45
C GLY A 263 35.73 -29.93 10.10
N ALA A 264 35.60 -31.13 9.54
CA ALA A 264 34.72 -31.46 8.43
C ALA A 264 33.24 -31.29 8.89
N GLY A 265 32.79 -30.04 9.02
CA GLY A 265 31.43 -29.72 9.44
C GLY A 265 30.45 -29.95 8.29
N MET A 266 29.31 -30.56 8.58
CA MET A 266 28.20 -30.61 7.65
C MET A 266 27.52 -29.23 7.63
N PHE A 267 27.04 -28.82 6.46
CA PHE A 267 26.27 -27.59 6.33
C PHE A 267 24.83 -27.92 5.99
N VAL A 268 23.91 -27.29 6.72
CA VAL A 268 22.49 -27.28 6.37
C VAL A 268 22.21 -25.96 5.68
N VAL A 269 21.67 -26.04 4.46
CA VAL A 269 21.22 -24.89 3.68
C VAL A 269 19.71 -24.93 3.65
N SER A 270 19.07 -23.83 4.03
CA SER A 270 17.63 -23.72 4.03
C SER A 270 17.18 -22.43 3.36
N VAL A 271 16.02 -22.50 2.73
CA VAL A 271 15.46 -21.39 1.97
C VAL A 271 14.15 -20.98 2.58
N PHE A 272 14.00 -19.67 2.79
CA PHE A 272 12.83 -19.07 3.39
C PHE A 272 12.28 -17.96 2.50
N GLN A 273 10.97 -17.75 2.63
CA GLN A 273 10.36 -16.47 2.31
C GLN A 273 10.54 -15.53 3.49
N GLN A 274 10.74 -14.22 3.24
CA GLN A 274 10.82 -13.26 4.34
C GLN A 274 9.51 -13.27 5.09
N SER A 275 9.59 -13.54 6.38
CA SER A 275 8.48 -13.61 7.31
C SER A 275 9.06 -13.66 8.72
N ILE A 276 8.24 -13.43 9.73
CA ILE A 276 8.67 -13.54 11.13
C ILE A 276 9.23 -14.94 11.46
N GLN A 277 8.86 -15.97 10.69
CA GLN A 277 9.34 -17.33 10.89
C GLN A 277 10.86 -17.47 10.69
N VAL A 278 11.47 -16.61 9.86
CA VAL A 278 12.93 -16.56 9.68
C VAL A 278 13.63 -16.20 11.00
N GLU A 279 13.09 -15.22 11.72
CA GLU A 279 13.62 -14.77 13.00
C GLU A 279 13.37 -15.80 14.11
N LEU A 280 12.22 -16.46 14.08
CA LEU A 280 11.93 -17.60 14.96
C LEU A 280 12.90 -18.75 14.70
N ALA A 281 13.20 -19.07 13.44
CA ALA A 281 14.14 -20.13 13.06
C ALA A 281 15.56 -19.86 13.59
N VAL A 282 16.12 -18.66 13.34
CA VAL A 282 17.48 -18.33 13.83
C VAL A 282 17.55 -18.30 15.36
N THR A 283 16.50 -17.85 16.03
CA THR A 283 16.44 -17.86 17.51
C THR A 283 16.31 -19.28 18.05
N ALA A 284 15.52 -20.13 17.40
CA ALA A 284 15.38 -21.54 17.78
C ALA A 284 16.70 -22.32 17.58
N LEU A 285 17.46 -22.03 16.53
CA LEU A 285 18.80 -22.60 16.33
C LEU A 285 19.76 -22.21 17.47
N GLU A 286 19.75 -20.94 17.89
CA GLU A 286 20.54 -20.48 19.04
C GLU A 286 20.14 -21.21 20.34
N GLN A 287 18.84 -21.43 20.57
CA GLN A 287 18.33 -22.17 21.72
C GLN A 287 18.74 -23.65 21.73
N GLU A 288 18.88 -24.26 20.55
CA GLU A 288 19.43 -25.62 20.38
C GLU A 288 20.97 -25.69 20.50
N GLY A 289 21.60 -24.57 20.85
CA GLY A 289 23.04 -24.49 21.13
C GLY A 289 23.91 -24.39 19.88
N VAL A 290 23.35 -23.92 18.76
CA VAL A 290 24.15 -23.49 17.60
C VAL A 290 24.71 -22.11 17.88
N ALA A 291 26.02 -21.92 17.78
CA ALA A 291 26.62 -20.61 18.02
C ALA A 291 26.19 -19.63 16.92
N LYS A 292 25.97 -18.36 17.28
CA LYS A 292 25.60 -17.32 16.32
C LYS A 292 26.62 -17.14 15.17
N SER A 293 27.90 -17.44 15.41
CA SER A 293 28.96 -17.46 14.39
C SER A 293 28.86 -18.61 13.39
N GLU A 294 28.06 -19.64 13.70
CA GLU A 294 27.80 -20.82 12.88
C GLU A 294 26.48 -20.73 12.10
N ILE A 295 25.80 -19.58 12.19
CA ILE A 295 24.58 -19.26 11.45
C ILE A 295 24.89 -18.09 10.51
N LEU A 296 24.66 -18.29 9.22
CA LEU A 296 24.76 -17.26 8.20
C LEU A 296 23.40 -17.08 7.52
N ALA A 297 22.76 -15.93 7.73
CA ALA A 297 21.51 -15.59 7.06
C ALA A 297 21.76 -14.56 5.96
N VAL A 298 21.40 -14.92 4.73
CA VAL A 298 21.63 -14.12 3.53
C VAL A 298 20.28 -13.72 2.92
N PRO A 299 19.78 -12.51 3.19
CA PRO A 299 18.64 -11.98 2.46
C PRO A 299 19.04 -11.72 1.00
N VAL A 300 18.25 -12.21 0.07
CA VAL A 300 18.44 -12.03 -1.36
C VAL A 300 17.98 -10.61 -1.72
N GLN A 301 18.92 -9.77 -2.17
CA GLN A 301 18.58 -8.42 -2.59
C GLN A 301 17.74 -8.46 -3.87
N LYS A 302 16.49 -8.00 -3.77
CA LYS A 302 15.65 -7.69 -4.93
C LYS A 302 16.24 -6.47 -5.64
N GLU A 303 16.24 -6.46 -6.98
CA GLU A 303 16.71 -5.28 -7.74
C GLU A 303 15.96 -4.03 -7.27
N GLN A 304 16.69 -3.09 -6.65
CA GLN A 304 16.13 -1.79 -6.33
C GLN A 304 16.10 -0.93 -7.60
N PRO A 305 14.95 -0.33 -7.97
CA PRO A 305 14.88 0.52 -9.13
C PRO A 305 15.68 1.80 -8.87
N GLY A 306 16.85 1.92 -9.52
CA GLY A 306 17.73 3.07 -9.28
C GLY A 306 18.91 3.22 -10.23
N LYS A 307 18.87 2.66 -11.45
CA LYS A 307 20.03 2.73 -12.37
C LYS A 307 20.11 3.97 -13.28
N GLY A 308 19.26 4.99 -13.14
CA GLY A 308 19.39 6.23 -13.92
C GLY A 308 18.90 7.48 -13.20
N LEU A 309 19.82 8.43 -12.93
CA LEU A 309 19.55 9.69 -12.20
C LEU A 309 18.54 10.62 -12.91
N PHE A 310 18.44 10.52 -14.23
CA PHE A 310 17.56 11.34 -15.07
C PHE A 310 16.35 10.58 -15.61
N ASP A 311 16.43 9.26 -15.71
CA ASP A 311 15.32 8.40 -16.13
C ASP A 311 14.33 8.19 -14.96
N SER A 312 14.80 8.19 -13.70
CA SER A 312 13.94 7.98 -12.51
C SER A 312 13.01 9.13 -12.15
N MET A 313 13.17 10.33 -12.73
CA MET A 313 12.24 11.43 -12.48
C MET A 313 10.90 11.21 -13.20
N HIS A 314 10.88 10.38 -14.25
CA HIS A 314 9.70 10.06 -15.05
C HIS A 314 9.43 8.56 -15.22
N SER A 315 10.40 7.67 -14.96
CA SER A 315 10.23 6.23 -15.09
C SER A 315 9.49 5.65 -13.87
N ALA A 316 8.19 5.40 -14.04
CA ALA A 316 7.38 4.66 -13.09
C ALA A 316 7.83 3.19 -13.04
N SER A 317 8.69 2.86 -12.08
CA SER A 317 9.11 1.48 -11.78
C SER A 317 8.47 0.92 -10.50
N GLY A 318 7.61 1.72 -9.84
CA GLY A 318 6.75 1.34 -8.73
C GLY A 318 5.26 1.43 -9.09
N GLU A 319 4.88 1.06 -10.31
CA GLU A 319 3.48 1.10 -10.72
C GLU A 319 2.67 0.05 -9.95
N SER A 320 1.61 0.49 -9.26
CA SER A 320 0.65 -0.44 -8.69
C SER A 320 -0.06 -1.15 -9.83
N VAL A 321 -0.26 -2.46 -9.69
CA VAL A 321 -1.13 -3.24 -10.59
C VAL A 321 -2.55 -2.66 -10.63
N LEU A 322 -2.95 -1.97 -9.55
CA LEU A 322 -4.29 -1.41 -9.39
C LEU A 322 -4.39 0.09 -9.70
N ASP A 323 -3.34 0.77 -10.15
CA ASP A 323 -3.40 2.21 -10.51
C ASP A 323 -4.52 2.48 -11.53
N LEU A 324 -4.38 1.92 -12.72
CA LEU A 324 -5.29 2.14 -13.85
C LEU A 324 -6.68 1.50 -13.63
N PRO A 325 -6.80 0.25 -13.14
CA PRO A 325 -8.11 -0.35 -12.85
C PRO A 325 -8.97 0.47 -11.88
N MET A 326 -8.37 1.00 -10.81
CA MET A 326 -9.11 1.75 -9.81
C MET A 326 -9.53 3.13 -10.31
N ILE A 327 -8.66 3.80 -11.08
CA ILE A 327 -8.96 5.09 -11.71
C ILE A 327 -10.10 4.95 -12.71
N LEU A 328 -10.00 3.99 -13.65
CA LEU A 328 -11.05 3.79 -14.66
C LEU A 328 -12.34 3.25 -14.05
N GLY A 329 -12.25 2.40 -13.02
CA GLY A 329 -13.40 1.98 -12.24
C GLY A 329 -14.12 3.16 -11.59
N ALA A 330 -13.39 4.07 -10.94
CA ALA A 330 -13.98 5.27 -10.31
C ALA A 330 -14.67 6.18 -11.33
N LEU A 331 -14.01 6.48 -12.46
CA LEU A 331 -14.58 7.32 -13.52
C LEU A 331 -15.81 6.67 -14.16
N ALA A 332 -15.71 5.40 -14.54
CA ALA A 332 -16.82 4.67 -15.14
C ALA A 332 -18.02 4.61 -14.19
N THR A 333 -17.78 4.33 -12.90
CA THR A 333 -18.82 4.33 -11.87
C THR A 333 -19.48 5.70 -11.76
N LEU A 334 -18.71 6.79 -11.74
CA LEU A 334 -19.25 8.15 -11.71
C LEU A 334 -20.20 8.41 -12.89
N PHE A 335 -19.77 8.11 -14.12
CA PHE A 335 -20.62 8.27 -15.30
C PHE A 335 -21.83 7.34 -15.28
N GLY A 336 -21.66 6.08 -14.86
CA GLY A 336 -22.75 5.11 -14.71
C GLY A 336 -23.81 5.57 -13.70
N CYS A 337 -23.37 6.11 -12.56
CA CYS A 337 -24.23 6.74 -11.56
C CYS A 337 -25.00 7.92 -12.14
N ILE A 338 -24.33 8.81 -12.89
CA ILE A 338 -24.96 10.00 -13.49
C ILE A 338 -26.00 9.60 -14.55
N TYR A 339 -25.60 8.81 -15.55
CA TYR A 339 -26.52 8.39 -16.62
C TYR A 339 -27.64 7.51 -16.10
N GLY A 340 -27.39 6.74 -15.04
CA GLY A 340 -28.41 5.91 -14.42
C GLY A 340 -29.59 6.69 -13.81
N PHE A 341 -29.47 8.00 -13.56
CA PHE A 341 -30.65 8.84 -13.22
C PHE A 341 -31.67 8.94 -14.36
N ARG A 342 -31.25 8.71 -15.62
CA ARG A 342 -32.15 8.66 -16.78
C ARG A 342 -32.47 7.25 -17.26
N LEU A 343 -31.59 6.27 -17.01
CA LEU A 343 -31.76 4.91 -17.50
C LEU A 343 -32.72 4.08 -16.63
N ALA A 344 -33.37 3.09 -17.24
CA ALA A 344 -34.47 2.33 -16.64
C ALA A 344 -34.10 1.59 -15.34
N TRP A 345 -32.86 1.10 -15.21
CA TRP A 345 -32.40 0.33 -14.04
C TRP A 345 -31.86 1.20 -12.90
N GLY A 346 -31.94 2.52 -13.06
CA GLY A 346 -31.56 3.47 -12.02
C GLY A 346 -30.05 3.66 -11.84
N PRO A 347 -29.66 4.68 -11.05
CA PRO A 347 -28.27 5.09 -10.84
C PRO A 347 -27.43 4.05 -10.10
N VAL A 348 -28.03 3.27 -9.20
CA VAL A 348 -27.30 2.28 -8.39
C VAL A 348 -26.81 1.12 -9.28
N LEU A 349 -27.71 0.50 -10.05
CA LEU A 349 -27.34 -0.68 -10.85
C LEU A 349 -26.40 -0.31 -12.00
N TRP A 350 -26.66 0.79 -12.71
CA TRP A 350 -25.76 1.27 -13.75
C TRP A 350 -24.39 1.71 -13.21
N GLY A 351 -24.35 2.27 -11.99
CA GLY A 351 -23.10 2.52 -11.28
C GLY A 351 -22.29 1.25 -11.05
N ILE A 352 -22.92 0.17 -10.56
CA ILE A 352 -22.27 -1.13 -10.33
C ILE A 352 -21.79 -1.78 -11.63
N ILE A 353 -22.62 -1.77 -12.69
CA ILE A 353 -22.23 -2.32 -14.00
C ILE A 353 -21.02 -1.56 -14.54
N ALA A 354 -21.05 -0.23 -14.49
CA ALA A 354 -19.95 0.60 -14.95
C ALA A 354 -18.68 0.42 -14.10
N ALA A 355 -18.82 0.18 -12.79
CA ALA A 355 -17.71 -0.16 -11.90
C ALA A 355 -16.96 -1.41 -12.37
N VAL A 356 -17.70 -2.50 -12.64
CA VAL A 356 -17.14 -3.78 -13.09
C VAL A 356 -16.48 -3.63 -14.47
N LEU A 357 -17.15 -2.96 -15.41
CA LEU A 357 -16.62 -2.74 -16.76
C LEU A 357 -15.37 -1.85 -16.75
N GLY A 358 -15.42 -0.72 -16.03
CA GLY A 358 -14.30 0.21 -15.92
C GLY A 358 -13.07 -0.43 -15.27
N PHE A 359 -13.28 -1.16 -14.17
CA PHE A 359 -12.22 -1.93 -13.53
C PHE A 359 -11.65 -3.00 -14.46
N GLY A 360 -12.52 -3.78 -15.12
CA GLY A 360 -12.12 -4.84 -16.04
C GLY A 360 -11.29 -4.33 -17.22
N VAL A 361 -11.74 -3.25 -17.86
CA VAL A 361 -11.01 -2.58 -18.95
C VAL A 361 -9.65 -2.08 -18.46
N GLY A 362 -9.61 -1.40 -17.31
CA GLY A 362 -8.35 -0.93 -16.74
C GLY A 362 -7.37 -2.05 -16.38
N PHE A 363 -7.89 -3.18 -15.91
CA PHE A 363 -7.09 -4.37 -15.61
C PHE A 363 -6.52 -5.01 -16.86
N VAL A 364 -7.33 -5.19 -17.90
CA VAL A 364 -6.87 -5.72 -19.20
C VAL A 364 -5.80 -4.81 -19.80
N LEU A 365 -6.03 -3.49 -19.83
CA LEU A 365 -5.04 -2.52 -20.31
C LEU A 365 -3.73 -2.64 -19.53
N LYS A 366 -3.80 -2.71 -18.19
CA LYS A 366 -2.60 -2.88 -17.34
C LYS A 366 -1.84 -4.17 -17.66
N LEU A 367 -2.53 -5.29 -17.83
CA LEU A 367 -1.90 -6.57 -18.18
C LEU A 367 -1.20 -6.52 -19.54
N LEU A 368 -1.77 -5.82 -20.53
CA LEU A 368 -1.15 -5.64 -21.84
C LEU A 368 0.15 -4.82 -21.76
N PHE A 369 0.20 -3.81 -20.90
CA PHE A 369 1.44 -3.06 -20.64
C PHE A 369 2.48 -3.89 -19.88
N LEU A 370 2.06 -4.72 -18.92
CA LEU A 370 2.97 -5.54 -18.09
C LEU A 370 3.57 -6.73 -18.85
N LYS A 371 2.86 -7.34 -19.81
CA LYS A 371 3.39 -8.46 -20.63
C LYS A 371 4.68 -8.10 -21.39
N LYS A 372 4.99 -6.81 -21.57
CA LYS A 372 6.26 -6.35 -22.17
C LYS A 372 7.46 -6.38 -21.21
N LYS A 373 7.26 -6.63 -19.90
CA LYS A 373 8.31 -6.78 -18.90
C LYS A 373 8.30 -8.21 -18.36
N LYS A 374 9.36 -8.97 -18.66
CA LYS A 374 9.52 -10.36 -18.22
C LYS A 374 9.70 -10.37 -16.69
N ALA A 375 8.69 -10.85 -15.95
CA ALA A 375 8.78 -10.98 -14.50
C ALA A 375 9.59 -12.23 -14.13
N SER A 376 10.75 -12.03 -13.51
CA SER A 376 11.47 -13.11 -12.83
C SER A 376 10.70 -13.48 -11.56
N SER A 377 10.18 -14.71 -11.52
CA SER A 377 9.63 -15.32 -10.32
C SER A 377 10.80 -15.99 -9.59
N HIS A 378 11.36 -15.33 -8.58
CA HIS A 378 12.18 -16.01 -7.57
C HIS A 378 11.50 -15.79 -6.22
N GLN A 379 10.95 -16.90 -5.69
CA GLN A 379 10.16 -16.97 -4.46
C GLN A 379 11.03 -17.07 -3.19
N SER A 380 12.33 -17.27 -3.35
CA SER A 380 13.30 -17.39 -2.28
C SER A 380 13.86 -16.02 -1.92
N GLU A 381 13.60 -15.56 -0.70
CA GLU A 381 13.95 -14.20 -0.25
C GLU A 381 15.07 -14.23 0.81
N VAL A 382 15.24 -15.34 1.55
CA VAL A 382 16.34 -15.52 2.51
C VAL A 382 16.90 -16.93 2.39
N VAL A 383 18.23 -17.05 2.41
CA VAL A 383 18.93 -18.33 2.52
C VAL A 383 19.66 -18.37 3.86
N ILE A 384 19.45 -19.43 4.64
CA ILE A 384 20.16 -19.64 5.91
C ILE A 384 21.11 -20.83 5.75
N PHE A 385 22.38 -20.59 6.06
CA PHE A 385 23.41 -21.60 6.21
C PHE A 385 23.66 -21.85 7.70
N VAL A 386 23.68 -23.11 8.08
CA VAL A 386 24.00 -23.55 9.44
C VAL A 386 25.14 -24.54 9.38
N LYS A 387 26.24 -24.28 10.08
CA LYS A 387 27.25 -25.31 10.32
C LYS A 387 26.77 -26.17 11.48
N CYS A 388 26.78 -27.49 11.30
CA CYS A 388 26.44 -28.42 12.37
C CYS A 388 27.27 -29.71 12.31
N ASP A 389 27.43 -30.34 13.47
CA ASP A 389 27.97 -31.69 13.56
C ASP A 389 26.91 -32.72 13.10
N GLY A 390 27.36 -33.84 12.52
CA GLY A 390 26.46 -34.85 11.94
C GLY A 390 25.42 -35.41 12.91
N GLY A 391 25.69 -35.41 14.23
CA GLY A 391 24.74 -35.87 15.25
C GLY A 391 23.54 -34.94 15.50
N LYS A 392 23.58 -33.69 15.03
CA LYS A 392 22.48 -32.71 15.20
C LYS A 392 21.65 -32.49 13.93
N LEU A 393 21.99 -33.17 12.84
CA LEU A 393 21.47 -32.88 11.51
C LEU A 393 19.96 -33.05 11.39
N GLU A 394 19.40 -34.21 11.78
CA GLU A 394 17.96 -34.45 11.73
C GLU A 394 17.17 -33.46 12.61
N ARG A 395 17.75 -33.05 13.74
CA ARG A 395 17.09 -32.14 14.67
C ARG A 395 17.03 -30.72 14.10
N ILE A 396 18.13 -30.26 13.50
CA ILE A 396 18.22 -28.96 12.84
C ILE A 396 17.30 -28.92 11.62
N GLU A 397 17.25 -29.99 10.82
CA GLU A 397 16.34 -30.11 9.68
C GLU A 397 14.87 -29.97 10.12
N ARG A 398 14.44 -30.76 11.12
CA ARG A 398 13.07 -30.67 11.65
C ARG A 398 12.76 -29.27 12.17
N LEU A 399 13.67 -28.67 12.93
CA LEU A 399 13.51 -27.31 13.45
C LEU A 399 13.33 -26.28 12.34
N LEU A 400 14.12 -26.35 11.27
CA LEU A 400 14.00 -25.44 10.13
C LEU A 400 12.65 -25.63 9.41
N HIS A 401 12.20 -26.87 9.23
CA HIS A 401 10.88 -27.16 8.66
C HIS A 401 9.72 -26.68 9.54
N ASP A 402 9.79 -26.92 10.85
CA ASP A 402 8.77 -26.48 11.82
C ASP A 402 8.66 -24.95 11.89
N ASN A 403 9.76 -24.24 11.56
CA ASN A 403 9.81 -22.80 11.44
C ASN A 403 9.67 -22.29 10.00
N GLY A 404 9.07 -23.05 9.09
CA GLY A 404 8.61 -22.53 7.80
C GLY A 404 9.66 -22.50 6.67
N ALA A 405 10.72 -23.32 6.75
CA ALA A 405 11.62 -23.52 5.62
C ALA A 405 10.86 -24.08 4.40
N GLN A 406 11.00 -23.45 3.24
CA GLN A 406 10.43 -23.93 1.97
C GLN A 406 11.19 -25.14 1.43
N GLY A 407 12.47 -25.25 1.77
CA GLY A 407 13.33 -26.35 1.42
C GLY A 407 14.58 -26.35 2.29
N VAL A 408 15.08 -27.55 2.57
CA VAL A 408 16.31 -27.80 3.33
C VAL A 408 17.18 -28.75 2.52
N SER A 409 18.49 -28.54 2.52
CA SER A 409 19.47 -29.38 1.83
C SER A 409 20.76 -29.44 2.61
N PHE A 410 21.52 -30.51 2.39
CA PHE A 410 22.75 -30.78 3.10
C PHE A 410 23.94 -30.67 2.15
N VAL A 411 24.99 -30.01 2.61
CA VAL A 411 26.28 -29.99 1.93
C VAL A 411 27.27 -30.69 2.84
N ALA A 412 27.62 -31.92 2.45
CA ALA A 412 28.69 -32.67 3.08
C ALA A 412 30.05 -32.18 2.56
N PRO A 413 31.10 -32.17 3.40
CA PRO A 413 32.46 -31.95 2.91
C PRO A 413 32.81 -33.07 1.91
N SER A 414 33.42 -32.70 0.78
CA SER A 414 33.88 -33.67 -0.21
C SER A 414 34.85 -34.66 0.45
N PRO A 415 34.68 -35.98 0.26
CA PRO A 415 35.67 -36.94 0.71
C PRO A 415 36.99 -36.63 -0.03
N SER A 416 38.02 -36.28 0.74
CA SER A 416 39.38 -36.07 0.26
C SER A 416 39.98 -37.35 -0.28
#